data_AF-A0A482YD69-F1
#
_entry.id   AF-A0A482YD69-F1
#
_cell.length_a   1.000
_cell.length_b   1.000
_cell.length_c   1.000
_cell.angle_alpha   90.00
_cell.angle_beta   90.00
_cell.angle_gamma   90.00
#
_symmetry.space_group_name_H-M   'P 1'
#
loop_
_entity.id
_entity.type
_entity.pdbx_description
1 polymer ?
#
loop_
_entity_poly.entity_id
_entity_poly.type
_entity_poly.pdbx_seq_one_letter_code
_entity_poly.pdbx_strand_id
1 'polypeptide(L)'
;MSTESISDRREHIRSVGVTALSALLGVAAALASAAWVGVSEAAAQDTQALAFVLGAIFVQYVLINAAGIYEEDEFGTKHYLFVAFMTFALWFVTWGILLTAEAS
;
A
#
# COMPACT_ATOMS: atom_id res chain seq x y z
N MET A 1 -33.66 -3.61 10.89
CA MET A 1 -32.89 -4.31 11.93
C MET A 1 -32.05 -5.50 11.45
N SER A 2 -32.56 -6.52 10.73
CA SER A 2 -31.68 -7.59 10.20
C SER A 2 -30.83 -7.19 8.98
N THR A 3 -31.22 -6.14 8.25
CA THR A 3 -30.51 -5.65 7.06
C THR A 3 -29.39 -4.66 7.40
N GLU A 4 -29.57 -3.84 8.45
CA GLU A 4 -28.55 -2.89 8.96
C GLU A 4 -27.31 -3.61 9.50
N SER A 5 -27.45 -4.73 10.23
CA SER A 5 -26.29 -5.49 10.73
C SER A 5 -25.45 -6.12 9.60
N ILE A 6 -26.08 -6.40 8.46
CA ILE A 6 -25.41 -6.95 7.27
C ILE A 6 -24.67 -5.84 6.50
N SER A 7 -25.21 -4.62 6.42
CA SER A 7 -24.51 -3.48 5.79
C SER A 7 -23.26 -3.09 6.59
N ASP A 8 -23.37 -2.94 7.90
CA ASP A 8 -22.24 -2.51 8.76
C ASP A 8 -21.06 -3.49 8.69
N ARG A 9 -21.35 -4.79 8.67
CA ARG A 9 -20.31 -5.82 8.55
C ARG A 9 -19.57 -5.73 7.22
N ARG A 10 -20.28 -5.49 6.11
CA ARG A 10 -19.65 -5.36 4.78
C ARG A 10 -18.76 -4.13 4.70
N GLU A 11 -19.22 -3.02 5.25
CA GLU A 11 -18.42 -1.79 5.30
C GLU A 11 -17.16 -1.98 6.15
N HIS A 12 -17.28 -2.63 7.31
CA HIS A 12 -16.14 -2.95 8.16
C HIS A 12 -15.10 -3.81 7.43
N ILE A 13 -15.53 -4.93 6.83
CA ILE A 13 -14.63 -5.84 6.09
C ILE A 13 -13.95 -5.10 4.92
N ARG A 14 -14.69 -4.24 4.20
CA ARG A 14 -14.13 -3.40 3.14
C ARG A 14 -13.01 -2.49 3.67
N SER A 15 -13.26 -1.77 4.75
CA SER A 15 -12.29 -0.85 5.35
C SER A 15 -11.02 -1.57 5.84
N VAL A 16 -11.18 -2.73 6.48
CA VAL A 16 -10.08 -3.57 6.97
C VAL A 16 -9.29 -4.12 5.78
N GLY A 17 -9.97 -4.58 4.73
CA GLY A 17 -9.36 -5.09 3.51
C GLY A 17 -8.48 -4.06 2.82
N VAL A 18 -8.95 -2.82 2.63
CA VAL A 18 -8.17 -1.73 2.01
C VAL A 18 -6.93 -1.40 2.85
N THR A 19 -7.08 -1.35 4.18
CA THR A 19 -5.97 -1.07 5.08
C THR A 19 -4.92 -2.19 5.07
N ALA A 20 -5.34 -3.44 5.18
CA ALA A 20 -4.45 -4.59 5.15
C ALA A 20 -3.72 -4.72 3.82
N LEU A 21 -4.45 -4.56 2.70
CA LEU A 21 -3.89 -4.69 1.36
C LEU A 21 -2.88 -3.57 1.06
N SER A 22 -3.17 -2.34 1.47
CA SER A 22 -2.22 -1.22 1.31
C SER A 22 -0.95 -1.41 2.15
N ALA A 23 -1.10 -1.84 3.40
CA ALA A 23 0.04 -2.14 4.26
C ALA A 23 0.92 -3.28 3.70
N LEU A 24 0.31 -4.40 3.30
CA LEU A 24 1.03 -5.56 2.78
C LEU A 24 1.76 -5.26 1.47
N LEU A 25 1.14 -4.50 0.56
CA LEU A 25 1.80 -4.09 -0.67
C LEU A 25 2.93 -3.09 -0.44
N GLY A 26 2.82 -2.21 0.57
CA GLY A 26 3.93 -1.36 0.99
C GLY A 26 5.14 -2.18 1.42
N VAL A 27 4.93 -3.19 2.27
CA VAL A 27 5.99 -4.13 2.69
C VAL A 27 6.57 -4.90 1.50
N ALA A 28 5.69 -5.43 0.63
CA ALA A 28 6.14 -6.15 -0.57
C ALA A 28 6.98 -5.27 -1.52
N ALA A 29 6.59 -4.00 -1.69
CA ALA A 29 7.36 -3.03 -2.48
C ALA A 29 8.74 -2.76 -1.86
N ALA A 30 8.87 -2.77 -0.53
CA ALA A 30 10.15 -2.55 0.14
C ALA A 30 11.08 -3.74 -0.05
N LEU A 31 10.55 -4.96 0.04
CA LEU A 31 11.29 -6.19 -0.27
C LEU A 31 11.71 -6.23 -1.75
N ALA A 32 10.84 -5.80 -2.67
CA ALA A 32 11.19 -5.70 -4.08
C ALA A 32 12.29 -4.66 -4.33
N SER A 33 12.25 -3.53 -3.61
CA SER A 33 13.28 -2.49 -3.66
C SER A 33 14.63 -3.05 -3.18
N ALA A 34 14.63 -3.83 -2.09
CA ALA A 34 15.82 -4.48 -1.54
C ALA A 34 16.41 -5.52 -2.47
N ALA A 35 15.56 -6.34 -3.08
CA ALA A 35 16.01 -7.33 -4.04
C ALA A 35 16.60 -6.72 -5.31
N TRP A 36 16.14 -5.51 -5.71
CA TRP A 36 16.55 -4.87 -6.96
C TRP A 36 17.77 -3.96 -6.80
N VAL A 37 17.70 -3.03 -5.86
CA VAL A 37 18.73 -1.99 -5.63
C VAL A 37 19.77 -2.46 -4.60
N GLY A 38 19.45 -3.48 -3.80
CA GLY A 38 20.24 -3.87 -2.62
C GLY A 38 19.89 -3.01 -1.41
N VAL A 39 20.66 -3.13 -0.33
CA VAL A 39 20.43 -2.33 0.91
C VAL A 39 21.70 -1.67 1.45
N SER A 40 22.66 -1.40 0.56
CA SER A 40 23.84 -0.61 0.87
C SER A 40 23.51 0.87 1.12
N GLU A 41 24.44 1.65 1.67
CA GLU A 41 24.29 3.10 1.81
C GLU A 41 24.00 3.80 0.46
N ALA A 42 24.56 3.28 -0.65
CA ALA A 42 24.28 3.79 -1.98
C ALA A 42 22.81 3.52 -2.41
N ALA A 43 22.24 2.39 -1.99
CA ALA A 43 20.85 2.04 -2.27
C ALA A 43 19.87 3.02 -1.60
N ALA A 44 20.24 3.60 -0.45
CA ALA A 44 19.42 4.60 0.22
C ALA A 44 19.22 5.89 -0.59
N GLN A 45 20.11 6.19 -1.55
CA GLN A 45 20.02 7.35 -2.43
C GLN A 45 19.42 7.03 -3.80
N ASP A 46 19.09 5.76 -4.07
CA ASP A 46 18.58 5.35 -5.37
C ASP A 46 17.09 5.63 -5.51
N THR A 47 16.76 6.56 -6.40
CA THR A 47 15.37 6.91 -6.73
C THR A 47 14.60 5.81 -7.45
N GLN A 48 15.27 4.78 -8.00
CA GLN A 48 14.62 3.64 -8.62
C GLN A 48 13.73 2.87 -7.64
N ALA A 49 14.07 2.86 -6.35
CA ALA A 49 13.24 2.24 -5.32
C ALA A 49 11.83 2.85 -5.25
N LEU A 50 11.67 4.14 -5.58
CA LEU A 50 10.37 4.82 -5.63
C LEU A 50 9.45 4.24 -6.73
N ALA A 51 10.00 3.68 -7.80
CA ALA A 51 9.21 3.07 -8.86
C ALA A 51 8.37 1.89 -8.36
N PHE A 52 8.86 1.13 -7.38
CA PHE A 52 8.12 0.03 -6.78
C PHE A 52 6.92 0.51 -5.97
N VAL A 53 7.05 1.64 -5.25
CA VAL A 53 5.93 2.24 -4.52
C VAL A 53 4.87 2.76 -5.48
N LEU A 54 5.29 3.51 -6.51
CA LEU A 54 4.38 4.02 -7.53
C LEU A 54 3.67 2.88 -8.26
N GLY A 55 4.39 1.80 -8.58
CA GLY A 55 3.83 0.58 -9.16
C GLY A 55 2.81 -0.10 -8.24
N ALA A 56 3.12 -0.24 -6.95
CA ALA A 56 2.22 -0.82 -5.96
C ALA A 56 0.92 0.01 -5.81
N ILE A 57 1.04 1.34 -5.74
CA ILE A 57 -0.11 2.25 -5.70
C ILE A 57 -0.95 2.14 -6.97
N PHE A 58 -0.30 2.11 -8.14
CA PHE A 58 -1.00 1.95 -9.41
C PHE A 58 -1.77 0.64 -9.48
N VAL A 59 -1.16 -0.49 -9.10
CA VAL A 59 -1.81 -1.80 -9.05
C VAL A 59 -3.02 -1.78 -8.11
N GLN A 60 -2.92 -1.14 -6.95
CA GLN A 60 -4.04 -1.00 -6.02
C GLN A 60 -5.20 -0.23 -6.64
N TYR A 61 -4.90 0.88 -7.32
CA TYR A 61 -5.95 1.66 -7.99
C TYR A 61 -6.63 0.86 -9.08
N VAL A 62 -5.87 0.14 -9.91
CA VAL A 62 -6.42 -0.73 -10.95
C VAL A 62 -7.30 -1.83 -10.34
N LEU A 63 -6.84 -2.50 -9.28
CA LEU A 63 -7.60 -3.56 -8.63
C LEU A 63 -8.89 -3.05 -7.98
N ILE A 64 -8.85 -1.91 -7.29
CA ILE A 64 -10.02 -1.31 -6.64
C ILE A 64 -11.07 -0.89 -7.68
N ASN A 65 -10.63 -0.26 -8.77
CA ASN A 65 -11.54 0.14 -9.86
C ASN A 65 -12.11 -1.10 -10.59
N ALA A 66 -11.27 -2.09 -10.91
CA ALA A 66 -11.71 -3.29 -11.62
C ALA A 66 -12.66 -4.17 -10.80
N ALA A 67 -12.52 -4.17 -9.47
CA ALA A 67 -13.37 -4.97 -8.59
C ALA A 67 -14.78 -4.38 -8.37
N GLY A 68 -15.04 -3.15 -8.82
CA GLY A 68 -16.37 -2.51 -8.71
C GLY A 68 -16.88 -2.42 -7.27
N ILE A 69 -15.97 -2.37 -6.29
CA ILE A 69 -16.29 -2.40 -4.84
C ILE A 69 -16.97 -1.10 -4.38
N TYR A 70 -16.88 -0.05 -5.20
CA TYR A 70 -17.44 1.27 -4.95
C TYR A 70 -18.32 1.67 -6.13
N GLU A 71 -19.48 2.25 -5.84
CA GLU A 71 -20.23 3.03 -6.83
C GLU A 71 -19.39 4.26 -7.21
N GLU A 72 -19.51 4.74 -8.46
CA GLU A 72 -18.61 5.75 -9.07
C GLU A 72 -18.46 7.04 -8.24
N ASP A 73 -19.43 7.35 -7.36
CA ASP A 73 -19.45 8.53 -6.50
C ASP A 73 -18.94 8.31 -5.04
N GLU A 74 -18.64 7.08 -4.61
CA GLU A 74 -18.24 6.80 -3.21
C GLU A 74 -16.71 6.80 -3.00
N PHE A 75 -15.92 6.52 -4.05
CA PHE A 75 -14.45 6.46 -3.94
C PHE A 75 -13.79 7.83 -4.15
N GLY A 76 -14.00 8.72 -3.18
CA GLY A 76 -13.44 10.08 -3.23
C GLY A 76 -11.92 10.16 -3.05
N THR A 77 -11.36 11.34 -3.31
CA THR A 77 -9.92 11.69 -3.19
C THR A 77 -9.28 11.22 -1.88
N LYS A 78 -10.04 11.22 -0.78
CA LYS A 78 -9.58 10.73 0.53
C LYS A 78 -9.08 9.29 0.47
N HIS A 79 -9.77 8.41 -0.25
CA HIS A 79 -9.41 6.99 -0.31
C HIS A 79 -8.13 6.77 -1.11
N TYR A 80 -7.98 7.48 -2.23
CA TYR A 80 -6.73 7.50 -3.00
C TYR A 80 -5.55 7.99 -2.14
N LEU A 81 -5.73 9.10 -1.41
CA LEU A 81 -4.71 9.61 -0.51
C LEU A 81 -4.37 8.63 0.62
N PHE A 82 -5.37 7.98 1.21
CA PHE A 82 -5.16 6.96 2.24
C PHE A 82 -4.33 5.79 1.71
N VAL A 83 -4.71 5.24 0.56
CA VAL A 83 -4.03 4.11 -0.06
C VAL A 83 -2.58 4.46 -0.44
N ALA A 84 -2.37 5.62 -1.05
CA ALA A 84 -1.04 6.10 -1.38
C ALA A 84 -0.17 6.31 -0.13
N PHE A 85 -0.70 7.00 0.88
CA PHE A 85 0.01 7.29 2.11
C PHE A 85 0.36 6.02 2.89
N MET A 86 -0.60 5.11 3.06
CA MET A 86 -0.38 3.87 3.81
C MET A 86 0.66 2.97 3.11
N THR A 87 0.57 2.84 1.79
CA THR A 87 1.54 2.05 1.00
C THR A 87 2.93 2.65 1.09
N PHE A 88 3.05 3.98 0.94
CA PHE A 88 4.32 4.69 1.08
C PHE A 88 4.91 4.57 2.49
N ALA A 89 4.10 4.77 3.54
CA ALA A 89 4.56 4.74 4.91
C ALA A 89 5.10 3.37 5.30
N LEU A 90 4.39 2.28 4.95
CA LEU A 90 4.86 0.93 5.23
C LEU A 90 6.09 0.58 4.40
N TRP A 91 6.13 0.98 3.12
CA TRP A 91 7.34 0.83 2.32
C TRP A 91 8.53 1.53 2.96
N PHE A 92 8.39 2.80 3.33
CA PHE A 92 9.48 3.63 3.86
C PHE A 92 10.03 3.07 5.18
N VAL A 93 9.14 2.67 6.09
CA VAL A 93 9.55 2.08 7.38
C VAL A 93 10.26 0.75 7.18
N THR A 94 9.70 -0.16 6.37
CA THR A 94 10.34 -1.46 6.09
C THR A 94 11.68 -1.27 5.38
N TRP A 95 11.74 -0.37 4.39
CA TRP A 95 12.96 -0.03 3.67
C TRP A 95 14.06 0.49 4.60
N GLY A 96 13.72 1.46 5.46
CA GLY A 96 14.65 2.01 6.43
C GLY A 96 15.18 0.97 7.43
N ILE A 97 14.33 0.04 7.87
CA ILE A 97 14.75 -1.08 8.75
C ILE A 97 15.77 -1.96 8.03
N LEU A 98 15.51 -2.35 6.77
CA LEU A 98 16.41 -3.21 6.00
C LEU A 98 17.77 -2.55 5.76
N LEU A 99 17.77 -1.27 5.36
CA LEU A 99 19.00 -0.48 5.19
C LEU A 99 19.81 -0.38 6.49
N THR A 100 19.14 -0.22 7.63
CA THR A 100 19.82 -0.08 8.92
C THR A 100 20.33 -1.42 9.45
N ALA A 101 19.59 -2.51 9.20
CA ALA A 101 19.94 -3.85 9.67
C ALA A 101 21.16 -4.46 8.95
N GLU A 102 21.42 -4.09 7.70
CA GLU A 102 22.66 -4.49 6.99
C GLU A 102 23.82 -3.51 7.18
N ALA A 103 23.57 -2.32 7.76
CA ALA A 103 24.63 -1.37 8.13
C ALA A 103 25.38 -1.75 9.41
N SER A 104 24.93 -2.79 10.13
CA SER A 104 25.54 -3.33 11.37
C SER A 104 26.28 -4.64 11.14
#